data_AF-A0A2M8E3G2-F1
#
_entry.id   AF-A0A2M8E3G2-F1
#
_cell.length_a   1.000
_cell.length_b   1.000
_cell.length_c   1.000
_cell.angle_alpha   90.00
_cell.angle_beta   90.00
_cell.angle_gamma   90.00
#
_symmetry.space_group_name_H-M   'P 1'
#
loop_
_entity.id
_entity.type
_entity.pdbx_description
1 polymer ?
#
loop_
_entity_poly.entity_id
_entity_poly.type
_entity_poly.pdbx_seq_one_letter_code
_entity_poly.pdbx_strand_id
1 'polypeptide(L)'
;MATLASCGVLVAAVNAQPAEPAAEPSATAAATAPVAATSQPAPAVDPVAGVSVSVTVAPVAAATPAAASLVGCRSVTDKAMAADLAAVTAQSKKNDLAEQSRLFNEAVSLWTQAQTQCSGHAKDRAKRNRDDDLQMLDRVLEQLDSGPQCATAHKDAGSLQDIAKQALTERRWIEAAALFRKAESMWDYAAERCTGSQQEVANRRREQSAQDGHNAQYCAPLFEKARERTQKLRGAAATLSKNDKHDAQMVAETLWRDALAQCRGAAVQEIAANNANALARERGTPWVPRMAPVESAGLQADASGVATSKPVISALAPPAADVPALVPADKGAARSFASVAVQAPSTVAAPMAATLVPQTKAMPNLPPEPTAEQPGDVTAGDTRFVGRFYRDANATTISGSGTITWASGDVFEGTMVRGKRQGQGTIKWANGQHYTGDWAQDRPTGHGKMRFANGNDYDGVLVDGVPNGPGRMHYASGDTFEGQFKGGEPDQTGIYVWRNGQRYEGPWQNGRPNGVGQLKFANGNQYDGQVLDGKPQGQGRMVFATGEVYVGQLTEGQPDGLGTFSWTSGDQYVGEWKMGQKHGKGVFVWKSGERWEGVYENDVQKN
;
A
#
# COMPACT_ATOMS: atom_id res chain seq x y z
N MET A 1 -36.84 51.79 22.51
CA MET A 1 -36.45 53.00 23.27
C MET A 1 -35.16 52.64 24.00
N ALA A 2 -33.99 53.25 23.85
CA ALA A 2 -33.61 54.54 23.30
C ALA A 2 -32.16 54.46 22.74
N THR A 3 -32.00 54.96 21.51
CA THR A 3 -30.95 55.84 20.94
C THR A 3 -29.45 55.82 21.37
N LEU A 4 -28.60 55.73 20.32
CA LEU A 4 -27.41 56.56 19.95
C LEU A 4 -26.09 56.36 20.74
N ALA A 5 -24.86 56.36 20.18
CA ALA A 5 -24.33 56.71 18.86
C ALA A 5 -22.92 56.11 18.59
N SER A 6 -22.70 55.68 17.33
CA SER A 6 -21.62 56.08 16.40
C SER A 6 -20.15 56.23 16.84
N CYS A 7 -19.26 55.45 16.22
CA CYS A 7 -18.15 55.97 15.39
C CYS A 7 -17.54 54.82 14.54
N GLY A 8 -17.37 55.04 13.24
CA GLY A 8 -16.84 54.06 12.28
C GLY A 8 -15.47 54.44 11.72
N VAL A 9 -14.80 53.49 11.05
CA VAL A 9 -13.74 53.75 10.06
C VAL A 9 -13.79 52.69 8.96
N LEU A 10 -13.56 53.16 7.73
CA LEU A 10 -13.69 52.52 6.43
C LEU A 10 -12.81 51.29 6.19
N VAL A 11 -13.35 50.38 5.37
CA VAL A 11 -12.64 49.38 4.58
C VAL A 11 -12.36 49.95 3.19
N ALA A 12 -11.11 49.88 2.73
CA ALA A 12 -10.74 50.10 1.33
C ALA A 12 -10.08 48.82 0.79
N ALA A 13 -10.65 48.29 -0.29
CA ALA A 13 -10.17 47.16 -1.06
C ALA A 13 -9.20 47.62 -2.16
N VAL A 14 -8.16 46.85 -2.44
CA VAL A 14 -7.38 46.94 -3.70
C VAL A 14 -7.09 45.53 -4.21
N ASN A 15 -7.56 45.27 -5.43
CA ASN A 15 -7.26 44.15 -6.32
C ASN A 15 -5.81 44.21 -6.84
N ALA A 16 -5.13 43.07 -7.00
CA ALA A 16 -4.19 42.81 -8.10
C ALA A 16 -3.82 41.31 -8.22
N GLN A 17 -3.84 40.81 -9.47
CA GLN A 17 -3.46 39.47 -9.95
C GLN A 17 -1.98 39.10 -9.70
N PRO A 18 -1.61 37.80 -9.78
CA PRO A 18 -0.25 37.39 -10.12
C PRO A 18 -0.10 37.04 -11.61
N ALA A 19 1.00 37.49 -12.22
CA ALA A 19 1.45 37.14 -13.55
C ALA A 19 2.68 36.21 -13.49
N GLU A 20 2.77 35.25 -14.41
CA GLU A 20 3.99 34.49 -14.76
C GLU A 20 5.10 35.40 -15.30
N PRO A 21 6.36 34.90 -15.41
CA PRO A 21 6.79 34.43 -16.75
C PRO A 21 7.80 33.25 -16.80
N ALA A 22 7.60 32.41 -17.83
CA ALA A 22 8.50 31.89 -18.89
C ALA A 22 9.83 31.12 -18.62
N ALA A 23 9.95 30.00 -19.36
CA ALA A 23 11.09 29.10 -19.66
C ALA A 23 12.22 29.79 -20.49
N GLU A 24 13.46 29.31 -20.76
CA GLU A 24 14.21 28.02 -20.89
C GLU A 24 15.73 28.42 -21.09
N PRO A 25 16.79 27.60 -21.40
CA PRO A 25 16.92 26.15 -21.61
C PRO A 25 18.16 25.41 -21.01
N SER A 26 18.07 24.07 -21.11
CA SER A 26 19.03 22.95 -21.13
C SER A 26 20.56 23.16 -21.09
N ALA A 27 21.24 22.39 -20.23
CA ALA A 27 22.60 21.89 -20.46
C ALA A 27 22.83 20.50 -19.84
N THR A 28 23.31 19.58 -20.68
CA THR A 28 23.78 18.21 -20.41
C THR A 28 25.05 18.17 -19.54
N ALA A 29 25.15 17.22 -18.61
CA ALA A 29 26.45 16.78 -18.07
C ALA A 29 26.43 15.28 -17.73
N ALA A 30 27.42 14.58 -18.30
CA ALA A 30 27.61 13.15 -18.27
C ALA A 30 28.28 12.65 -16.96
N ALA A 31 28.04 11.38 -16.68
CA ALA A 31 28.66 10.58 -15.64
C ALA A 31 30.18 10.42 -15.83
N THR A 32 30.95 10.35 -14.74
CA THR A 32 32.00 9.35 -14.49
C THR A 32 32.62 9.52 -13.10
N ALA A 33 32.77 8.40 -12.39
CA ALA A 33 33.62 8.20 -11.21
C ALA A 33 34.81 7.28 -11.62
N PRO A 34 35.64 6.79 -10.69
CA PRO A 34 36.67 7.47 -9.90
C PRO A 34 38.08 6.97 -10.28
N VAL A 35 39.14 7.66 -9.84
CA VAL A 35 40.54 7.25 -10.05
C VAL A 35 41.10 6.54 -8.82
N ALA A 36 41.66 5.36 -9.04
CA ALA A 36 42.52 4.62 -8.13
C ALA A 36 43.86 4.30 -8.83
N ALA A 37 44.90 4.10 -8.00
CA ALA A 37 46.01 3.15 -8.16
C ALA A 37 47.46 3.71 -8.37
N THR A 38 48.31 3.31 -7.41
CA THR A 38 49.59 2.56 -7.54
C THR A 38 50.93 3.22 -7.96
N SER A 39 51.82 3.34 -6.97
CA SER A 39 53.19 2.73 -6.78
C SER A 39 54.20 2.52 -7.95
N GLN A 40 55.38 3.16 -7.80
CA GLN A 40 56.82 2.75 -8.00
C GLN A 40 57.29 2.12 -9.35
N PRO A 41 58.61 2.03 -9.71
CA PRO A 41 59.89 2.20 -8.97
C PRO A 41 61.05 2.98 -9.69
N ALA A 42 62.26 2.99 -9.09
CA ALA A 42 63.54 3.64 -9.46
C ALA A 42 64.30 3.03 -10.67
N PRO A 43 65.46 3.62 -11.09
CA PRO A 43 66.76 2.96 -10.81
C PRO A 43 67.99 3.90 -10.56
N ALA A 44 69.12 3.26 -10.21
CA ALA A 44 70.42 3.79 -9.72
C ALA A 44 71.48 4.14 -10.79
N VAL A 45 72.62 4.78 -10.40
CA VAL A 45 74.06 4.30 -10.47
C VAL A 45 75.08 5.43 -10.07
N ASP A 46 75.81 5.21 -8.96
CA ASP A 46 77.24 5.37 -8.53
C ASP A 46 78.27 6.48 -9.03
N PRO A 47 79.57 6.53 -8.58
CA PRO A 47 80.08 7.47 -7.53
C PRO A 47 81.47 8.14 -7.82
N VAL A 48 81.92 9.18 -7.10
CA VAL A 48 83.38 9.52 -6.93
C VAL A 48 83.67 10.23 -5.59
N ALA A 49 84.91 10.04 -5.12
CA ALA A 49 85.52 10.04 -3.79
C ALA A 49 85.92 11.38 -3.09
N GLY A 50 86.23 11.22 -1.78
CA GLY A 50 87.27 11.97 -1.02
C GLY A 50 86.75 13.14 -0.18
N VAL A 51 87.15 13.42 1.07
CA VAL A 51 88.21 12.95 1.97
C VAL A 51 87.74 13.22 3.42
N SER A 52 88.13 12.34 4.34
CA SER A 52 87.85 12.34 5.78
C SER A 52 88.76 13.28 6.60
N VAL A 53 88.17 14.01 7.57
CA VAL A 53 88.88 14.50 8.77
C VAL A 53 88.03 14.17 9.99
N SER A 54 88.60 13.38 10.89
CA SER A 54 87.98 12.90 12.13
C SER A 54 88.30 13.86 13.27
N VAL A 55 87.28 14.43 13.92
CA VAL A 55 87.38 15.00 15.27
C VAL A 55 86.43 14.23 16.16
N THR A 56 86.99 13.40 17.03
CA THR A 56 86.26 12.70 18.09
C THR A 56 85.90 13.69 19.21
N VAL A 57 84.61 13.97 19.38
CA VAL A 57 84.04 14.48 20.63
C VAL A 57 83.20 13.34 21.22
N ALA A 58 83.57 12.91 22.42
CA ALA A 58 82.81 11.90 23.18
C ALA A 58 81.44 12.47 23.60
N PRO A 59 80.33 11.75 23.44
CA PRO A 59 79.06 12.16 24.02
C PRO A 59 79.04 11.84 25.52
N VAL A 60 78.72 12.85 26.31
CA VAL A 60 78.33 12.72 27.71
C VAL A 60 77.11 11.80 27.78
N ALA A 61 77.19 10.77 28.62
CA ALA A 61 76.06 9.88 28.90
C ALA A 61 74.89 10.67 29.49
N ALA A 62 73.82 10.82 28.71
CA ALA A 62 72.54 11.28 29.21
C ALA A 62 71.89 10.16 30.03
N ALA A 63 71.74 10.39 31.33
CA ALA A 63 70.91 9.56 32.19
C ALA A 63 69.46 9.56 31.67
N THR A 64 68.86 8.37 31.65
CA THR A 64 67.50 8.08 31.20
C THR A 64 66.43 8.87 31.99
N PRO A 65 65.48 9.59 31.34
CA PRO A 65 64.39 10.29 32.06
C PRO A 65 63.17 9.40 32.39
N ALA A 66 63.28 8.07 32.26
CA ALA A 66 62.12 7.17 32.27
C ALA A 66 61.42 7.01 33.65
N ALA A 67 62.15 7.14 34.76
CA ALA A 67 61.59 6.88 36.09
C ALA A 67 60.64 8.00 36.58
N ALA A 68 60.94 9.27 36.28
CA ALA A 68 60.10 10.40 36.69
C ALA A 68 58.80 10.47 35.87
N SER A 69 58.83 10.10 34.58
CA SER A 69 57.66 10.07 33.69
C SER A 69 56.65 8.96 34.07
N LEU A 70 57.13 7.79 34.52
CA LEU A 70 56.26 6.68 34.93
C LEU A 70 55.55 6.91 36.28
N VAL A 71 56.22 7.54 37.25
CA VAL A 71 55.61 7.92 38.54
C VAL A 71 54.52 8.98 38.34
N GLY A 72 54.75 9.96 37.45
CA GLY A 72 53.74 10.94 37.06
C GLY A 72 52.52 10.31 36.39
N CYS A 73 52.75 9.43 35.40
CA CYS A 73 51.68 8.74 34.68
C CYS A 73 50.77 7.91 35.60
N ARG A 74 51.34 7.11 36.50
CA ARG A 74 50.54 6.27 37.41
C ARG A 74 49.68 7.11 38.36
N SER A 75 50.25 8.18 38.93
CA SER A 75 49.53 9.06 39.84
C SER A 75 48.35 9.76 39.17
N VAL A 76 48.52 10.26 37.93
CA VAL A 76 47.44 10.94 37.21
C VAL A 76 46.35 9.97 36.75
N THR A 77 46.70 8.74 36.34
CA THR A 77 45.72 7.72 35.95
C THR A 77 44.88 7.23 37.13
N ASP A 78 45.47 7.08 38.32
CA ASP A 78 44.73 6.66 39.52
C ASP A 78 43.71 7.74 39.93
N LYS A 79 44.09 9.02 39.84
CA LYS A 79 43.17 10.15 40.06
C LYS A 79 42.07 10.21 39.00
N ALA A 80 42.42 10.03 37.72
CA ALA A 80 41.46 10.07 36.62
C ALA A 80 40.40 8.96 36.75
N MET A 81 40.80 7.74 37.11
CA MET A 81 39.86 6.63 37.36
C MET A 81 38.93 6.91 38.56
N ALA A 82 39.44 7.54 39.62
CA ALA A 82 38.61 7.90 40.77
C ALA A 82 37.58 8.98 40.41
N ALA A 83 37.96 9.98 39.61
CA ALA A 83 37.07 11.05 39.14
C ALA A 83 35.99 10.51 38.19
N ASP A 84 36.37 9.66 37.24
CA ASP A 84 35.45 8.96 36.32
C ASP A 84 34.41 8.12 37.10
N LEU A 85 34.86 7.29 38.05
CA LEU A 85 33.95 6.52 38.91
C LEU A 85 32.99 7.42 39.70
N ALA A 86 33.46 8.57 40.19
CA ALA A 86 32.61 9.54 40.89
C ALA A 86 31.55 10.14 39.96
N ALA A 87 31.93 10.54 38.73
CA ALA A 87 31.03 11.11 37.73
C ALA A 87 29.92 10.12 37.33
N VAL A 88 30.30 8.88 36.97
CA VAL A 88 29.34 7.82 36.60
C VAL A 88 28.42 7.47 37.79
N THR A 89 28.96 7.44 39.01
CA THR A 89 28.15 7.21 40.22
C THR A 89 27.12 8.32 40.44
N ALA A 90 27.51 9.59 40.26
CA ALA A 90 26.62 10.73 40.38
C ALA A 90 25.49 10.69 39.33
N GLN A 91 25.81 10.31 38.09
CA GLN A 91 24.83 10.11 37.03
C GLN A 91 23.84 8.97 37.37
N SER A 92 24.35 7.82 37.81
CA SER A 92 23.51 6.68 38.21
C SER A 92 22.56 7.02 39.37
N LYS A 93 23.01 7.86 40.31
CA LYS A 93 22.20 8.31 41.44
C LYS A 93 21.25 9.47 41.09
N LYS A 94 21.27 9.96 39.85
CA LYS A 94 20.49 11.11 39.37
C LYS A 94 20.73 12.36 40.24
N ASN A 95 22.00 12.62 40.57
CA ASN A 95 22.38 13.85 41.25
C ASN A 95 22.04 15.08 40.38
N ASP A 96 22.16 16.27 40.94
CA ASP A 96 21.97 17.52 40.20
C ASP A 96 22.86 17.58 38.94
N LEU A 97 22.34 18.11 37.82
CA LEU A 97 23.04 18.13 36.54
C LEU A 97 24.29 19.03 36.55
N ALA A 98 24.29 20.11 37.33
CA ALA A 98 25.48 20.96 37.46
C ALA A 98 26.59 20.22 38.20
N GLU A 99 26.24 19.44 39.21
CA GLU A 99 27.21 18.59 39.92
C GLU A 99 27.73 17.44 39.03
N GLN A 100 26.86 16.79 38.25
CA GLN A 100 27.28 15.80 37.27
C GLN A 100 28.27 16.41 36.25
N SER A 101 27.93 17.58 35.70
CA SER A 101 28.79 18.31 34.74
C SER A 101 30.16 18.65 35.35
N ARG A 102 30.18 19.11 36.61
CA ARG A 102 31.43 19.40 37.32
C ARG A 102 32.32 18.18 37.45
N LEU A 103 31.75 17.02 37.83
CA LEU A 103 32.49 15.77 38.00
C LEU A 103 33.03 15.23 36.67
N PHE A 104 32.23 15.25 35.60
CA PHE A 104 32.71 14.85 34.27
C PHE A 104 33.80 15.80 33.74
N ASN A 105 33.68 17.12 33.95
CA ASN A 105 34.75 18.06 33.60
C ASN A 105 36.07 17.76 34.33
N GLU A 106 36.00 17.38 35.62
CA GLU A 106 37.17 16.97 36.40
C GLU A 106 37.80 15.69 35.82
N ALA A 107 36.98 14.68 35.50
CA ALA A 107 37.43 13.44 34.88
C ALA A 107 38.11 13.68 33.51
N VAL A 108 37.47 14.46 32.62
CA VAL A 108 38.02 14.85 31.31
C VAL A 108 39.37 15.56 31.45
N SER A 109 39.49 16.48 32.41
CA SER A 109 40.75 17.20 32.68
C SER A 109 41.86 16.24 33.09
N LEU A 110 41.59 15.32 34.02
CA LEU A 110 42.56 14.34 34.51
C LEU A 110 42.96 13.34 33.41
N TRP A 111 42.02 12.88 32.59
CA TRP A 111 42.36 12.00 31.46
C TRP A 111 43.14 12.72 30.36
N THR A 112 42.88 14.00 30.13
CA THR A 112 43.67 14.84 29.22
C THR A 112 45.11 14.97 29.72
N GLN A 113 45.29 15.19 31.03
CA GLN A 113 46.62 15.19 31.65
C GLN A 113 47.30 13.82 31.52
N ALA A 114 46.60 12.73 31.80
CA ALA A 114 47.12 11.37 31.63
C ALA A 114 47.54 11.10 30.18
N GLN A 115 46.79 11.57 29.18
CA GLN A 115 47.14 11.39 27.77
C GLN A 115 48.45 12.11 27.38
N THR A 116 48.76 13.24 28.03
CA THR A 116 50.01 13.99 27.78
C THR A 116 51.21 13.43 28.56
N GLN A 117 50.98 12.89 29.76
CA GLN A 117 52.04 12.42 30.66
C GLN A 117 52.38 10.93 30.52
N CYS A 118 51.47 10.14 29.93
CA CYS A 118 51.65 8.71 29.72
C CYS A 118 52.11 8.35 28.30
N SER A 119 52.62 7.13 28.15
CA SER A 119 52.97 6.53 26.86
C SER A 119 52.40 5.11 26.72
N GLY A 120 52.41 4.56 25.50
CA GLY A 120 51.89 3.23 25.20
C GLY A 120 50.43 3.03 25.62
N HIS A 121 50.10 1.83 26.11
CA HIS A 121 48.73 1.45 26.46
C HIS A 121 48.04 2.36 27.48
N ALA A 122 48.79 2.99 28.40
CA ALA A 122 48.23 3.91 29.38
C ALA A 122 47.69 5.19 28.70
N LYS A 123 48.39 5.70 27.68
CA LYS A 123 47.94 6.83 26.86
C LYS A 123 46.70 6.48 26.04
N ASP A 124 46.65 5.27 25.47
CA ASP A 124 45.49 4.83 24.69
C ASP A 124 44.24 4.64 25.55
N ARG A 125 44.40 4.13 26.78
CA ARG A 125 43.31 4.06 27.77
C ARG A 125 42.83 5.46 28.14
N ALA A 126 43.75 6.36 28.46
CA ALA A 126 43.42 7.73 28.82
C ALA A 126 42.63 8.44 27.70
N LYS A 127 43.01 8.22 26.44
CA LYS A 127 42.26 8.75 25.29
C LYS A 127 40.84 8.21 25.23
N ARG A 128 40.63 6.88 25.33
CA ARG A 128 39.29 6.28 25.25
C ARG A 128 38.39 6.78 26.37
N ASN A 129 38.86 6.71 27.62
CA ASN A 129 38.06 7.15 28.77
C ASN A 129 37.74 8.65 28.69
N ARG A 130 38.69 9.49 28.26
CA ARG A 130 38.43 10.91 27.99
C ARG A 130 37.34 11.10 26.95
N ASP A 131 37.41 10.37 25.84
CA ASP A 131 36.47 10.50 24.73
C ASP A 131 35.06 10.02 25.16
N ASP A 132 34.96 8.98 26.01
CA ASP A 132 33.70 8.52 26.62
C ASP A 132 33.12 9.56 27.61
N ASP A 133 33.97 10.10 28.50
CA ASP A 133 33.58 11.15 29.46
C ASP A 133 33.13 12.43 28.76
N LEU A 134 33.76 12.81 27.64
CA LEU A 134 33.35 13.93 26.81
C LEU A 134 31.95 13.70 26.23
N GLN A 135 31.63 12.49 25.76
CA GLN A 135 30.29 12.17 25.27
C GLN A 135 29.23 12.23 26.37
N MET A 136 29.56 11.77 27.58
CA MET A 136 28.65 11.85 28.72
C MET A 136 28.47 13.29 29.18
N LEU A 137 29.55 14.06 29.25
CA LEU A 137 29.53 15.48 29.58
C LEU A 137 28.66 16.27 28.60
N ASP A 138 28.81 16.05 27.30
CA ASP A 138 28.01 16.69 26.26
C ASP A 138 26.51 16.48 26.49
N ARG A 139 26.09 15.24 26.80
CA ARG A 139 24.68 14.94 27.15
C ARG A 139 24.22 15.64 28.43
N VAL A 140 25.06 15.69 29.46
CA VAL A 140 24.72 16.37 30.73
C VAL A 140 24.58 17.87 30.51
N LEU A 141 25.48 18.47 29.74
CA LEU A 141 25.42 19.89 29.38
C LEU A 141 24.19 20.20 28.53
N GLU A 142 23.87 19.37 27.55
CA GLU A 142 22.66 19.51 26.75
C GLU A 142 21.39 19.47 27.62
N GLN A 143 21.34 18.54 28.59
CA GLN A 143 20.23 18.48 29.55
C GLN A 143 20.16 19.73 30.44
N LEU A 144 21.31 20.24 30.87
CA LEU A 144 21.41 21.45 31.67
C LEU A 144 20.89 22.67 30.88
N ASP A 145 21.29 22.80 29.62
CA ASP A 145 20.88 23.87 28.70
C ASP A 145 19.38 23.83 28.39
N SER A 146 18.81 22.63 28.26
CA SER A 146 17.36 22.45 28.03
C SER A 146 16.48 22.80 29.23
N GLY A 147 17.06 22.85 30.44
CA GLY A 147 16.39 23.22 31.68
C GLY A 147 15.33 22.22 32.21
N PRO A 148 14.85 22.40 33.45
CA PRO A 148 13.91 21.49 34.11
C PRO A 148 12.52 21.44 33.45
N GLN A 149 12.16 22.47 32.67
CA GLN A 149 10.90 22.54 31.96
C GLN A 149 10.85 21.54 30.79
N CYS A 150 11.95 21.36 30.06
CA CYS A 150 12.06 20.34 29.00
C CYS A 150 11.85 18.93 29.57
N ALA A 151 12.53 18.60 30.68
CA ALA A 151 12.40 17.30 31.33
C ALA A 151 10.97 17.01 31.82
N THR A 152 10.31 18.01 32.41
CA THR A 152 8.91 17.89 32.85
C THR A 152 7.98 17.68 31.66
N ALA A 153 8.14 18.46 30.58
CA ALA A 153 7.33 18.33 29.37
C ALA A 153 7.44 16.93 28.74
N HIS A 154 8.66 16.38 28.64
CA HIS A 154 8.89 15.01 28.17
C HIS A 154 8.18 13.96 29.05
N LYS A 155 8.26 14.14 30.38
CA LYS A 155 7.64 13.22 31.34
C LYS A 155 6.11 13.23 31.24
N ASP A 156 5.52 14.41 31.15
CA ASP A 156 4.07 14.57 31.09
C ASP A 156 3.51 14.03 29.77
N ALA A 157 4.18 14.34 28.65
CA ALA A 157 3.84 13.81 27.33
C ALA A 157 3.94 12.28 27.28
N GLY A 158 5.03 11.72 27.84
CA GLY A 158 5.21 10.27 27.97
C GLY A 158 4.11 9.62 28.81
N SER A 159 3.76 10.22 29.95
CA SER A 159 2.72 9.71 30.85
C SER A 159 1.35 9.67 30.16
N LEU A 160 0.98 10.72 29.41
CA LEU A 160 -0.26 10.73 28.62
C LEU A 160 -0.27 9.65 27.55
N GLN A 161 0.87 9.44 26.88
CA GLN A 161 1.00 8.41 25.85
C GLN A 161 0.84 7.00 26.43
N ASP A 162 1.31 6.74 27.65
CA ASP A 162 1.17 5.45 28.31
C ASP A 162 -0.28 5.19 28.75
N ILE A 163 -0.98 6.21 29.28
CA ILE A 163 -2.42 6.14 29.57
C ILE A 163 -3.20 5.89 28.28
N ALA A 164 -2.83 6.55 27.16
CA ALA A 164 -3.46 6.34 25.86
C ALA A 164 -3.30 4.89 25.37
N LYS A 165 -2.12 4.29 25.52
CA LYS A 165 -1.87 2.87 25.18
C LYS A 165 -2.67 1.91 26.05
N GLN A 166 -2.84 2.22 27.34
CA GLN A 166 -3.70 1.44 28.22
C GLN A 166 -5.15 1.49 27.75
N ALA A 167 -5.69 2.68 27.50
CA ALA A 167 -7.05 2.85 26.97
C ALA A 167 -7.24 2.11 25.62
N LEU A 168 -6.22 2.12 24.76
CA LEU A 168 -6.21 1.36 23.51
C LEU A 168 -6.31 -0.15 23.77
N THR A 169 -5.52 -0.69 24.71
CA THR A 169 -5.56 -2.12 25.07
C THR A 169 -6.93 -2.53 25.64
N GLU A 170 -7.55 -1.64 26.40
CA GLU A 170 -8.90 -1.80 26.96
C GLU A 170 -10.03 -1.56 25.95
N ARG A 171 -9.71 -1.35 24.66
CA ARG A 171 -10.66 -1.08 23.57
C ARG A 171 -11.47 0.22 23.71
N ARG A 172 -10.97 1.17 24.50
CA ARG A 172 -11.55 2.52 24.68
C ARG A 172 -11.04 3.46 23.60
N TRP A 173 -11.36 3.17 22.34
CA TRP A 173 -10.76 3.77 21.14
C TRP A 173 -10.84 5.30 21.07
N ILE A 174 -12.03 5.86 21.32
CA ILE A 174 -12.27 7.31 21.26
C ILE A 174 -11.47 8.05 22.34
N GLU A 175 -11.37 7.46 23.53
CA GLU A 175 -10.60 8.00 24.63
C GLU A 175 -9.10 7.90 24.37
N ALA A 176 -8.63 6.74 23.89
CA ALA A 176 -7.24 6.55 23.50
C ALA A 176 -6.82 7.60 22.45
N ALA A 177 -7.64 7.83 21.42
CA ALA A 177 -7.39 8.86 20.42
C ALA A 177 -7.32 10.28 21.02
N ALA A 178 -8.22 10.60 21.97
CA ALA A 178 -8.18 11.89 22.66
C ALA A 178 -6.93 12.05 23.52
N LEU A 179 -6.48 10.99 24.21
CA LEU A 179 -5.27 10.99 25.02
C LEU A 179 -4.00 11.10 24.16
N PHE A 180 -3.95 10.42 23.01
CA PHE A 180 -2.83 10.58 22.06
C PHE A 180 -2.75 12.00 21.50
N ARG A 181 -3.88 12.65 21.19
CA ARG A 181 -3.87 14.07 20.78
C ARG A 181 -3.39 15.00 21.90
N LYS A 182 -3.76 14.71 23.16
CA LYS A 182 -3.21 15.45 24.31
C LYS A 182 -1.70 15.22 24.45
N ALA A 183 -1.23 13.97 24.27
CA ALA A 183 0.19 13.65 24.28
C ALA A 183 0.93 14.36 23.15
N GLU A 184 0.37 14.41 21.94
CA GLU A 184 0.88 15.18 20.80
C GLU A 184 1.06 16.66 21.15
N SER A 185 0.04 17.32 21.73
CA SER A 185 0.17 18.71 22.17
C SER A 185 1.26 18.90 23.24
N MET A 186 1.43 17.93 24.14
CA MET A 186 2.51 17.98 25.15
C MET A 186 3.89 17.75 24.53
N TRP A 187 4.00 16.92 23.50
CA TRP A 187 5.24 16.74 22.73
C TRP A 187 5.58 17.98 21.91
N ASP A 188 4.58 18.67 21.36
CA ASP A 188 4.77 19.95 20.68
C ASP A 188 5.27 21.03 21.66
N TYR A 189 4.63 21.11 22.84
CA TYR A 189 5.08 21.96 23.94
C TYR A 189 6.52 21.66 24.40
N ALA A 190 6.91 20.38 24.42
CA ALA A 190 8.29 19.97 24.68
C ALA A 190 9.24 20.43 23.56
N ALA A 191 8.84 20.27 22.29
CA ALA A 191 9.65 20.69 21.15
C ALA A 191 9.90 22.20 21.11
N GLU A 192 9.00 23.03 21.64
CA GLU A 192 9.21 24.48 21.76
C GLU A 192 10.23 24.87 22.85
N ARG A 193 10.40 24.02 23.87
CA ARG A 193 11.17 24.33 25.09
C ARG A 193 12.51 23.61 25.17
N CYS A 194 12.61 22.47 24.53
CA CYS A 194 13.84 21.71 24.43
C CYS A 194 14.68 22.22 23.26
N THR A 195 15.98 21.98 23.32
CA THR A 195 16.95 22.25 22.26
C THR A 195 17.70 20.97 21.91
N GLY A 196 18.44 20.98 20.80
CA GLY A 196 19.29 19.87 20.39
C GLY A 196 18.54 18.55 20.17
N SER A 197 19.15 17.45 20.60
CA SER A 197 18.64 16.09 20.49
C SER A 197 17.31 15.88 21.23
N GLN A 198 17.07 16.60 22.34
CA GLN A 198 15.81 16.50 23.08
C GLN A 198 14.64 17.07 22.26
N GLN A 199 14.86 18.19 21.56
CA GLN A 199 13.89 18.75 20.64
C GLN A 199 13.57 17.79 19.49
N GLU A 200 14.59 17.14 18.92
CA GLU A 200 14.37 16.14 17.87
C GLU A 200 13.57 14.93 18.36
N VAL A 201 13.84 14.45 19.58
CA VAL A 201 13.05 13.39 20.22
C VAL A 201 11.60 13.83 20.36
N ALA A 202 11.36 15.04 20.86
CA ALA A 202 10.02 15.60 21.01
C ALA A 202 9.28 15.68 19.66
N ASN A 203 9.94 16.18 18.61
CA ASN A 203 9.37 16.24 17.25
C ASN A 203 8.97 14.85 16.72
N ARG A 204 9.86 13.85 16.83
CA ARG A 204 9.54 12.47 16.42
C ARG A 204 8.39 11.87 17.22
N ARG A 205 8.34 12.14 18.52
CA ARG A 205 7.28 11.64 19.42
C ARG A 205 5.93 12.32 19.18
N ARG A 206 5.93 13.61 18.80
CA ARG A 206 4.74 14.35 18.36
C ARG A 206 4.14 13.68 17.14
N GLU A 207 4.93 13.47 16.08
CA GLU A 207 4.49 12.80 14.85
C GLU A 207 3.95 11.39 15.12
N GLN A 208 4.66 10.61 15.95
CA GLN A 208 4.19 9.29 16.37
C GLN A 208 2.85 9.37 17.12
N SER A 209 2.68 10.32 18.05
CA SER A 209 1.44 10.49 18.82
C SER A 209 0.27 10.90 17.92
N ALA A 210 0.51 11.77 16.93
CA ALA A 210 -0.50 12.15 15.94
C ALA A 210 -0.96 10.92 15.12
N GLN A 211 -0.01 10.09 14.71
CA GLN A 211 -0.29 8.86 13.99
C GLN A 211 -1.05 7.84 14.85
N ASP A 212 -0.62 7.64 16.10
CA ASP A 212 -1.27 6.73 17.05
C ASP A 212 -2.68 7.19 17.39
N GLY A 213 -2.90 8.50 17.52
CA GLY A 213 -4.23 9.09 17.72
C GLY A 213 -5.17 8.84 16.54
N HIS A 214 -4.69 9.02 15.31
CA HIS A 214 -5.46 8.68 14.10
C HIS A 214 -5.79 7.18 14.06
N ASN A 215 -4.80 6.32 14.31
CA ASN A 215 -5.00 4.87 14.27
C ASN A 215 -5.93 4.37 15.39
N ALA A 216 -5.85 4.93 16.58
CA ALA A 216 -6.78 4.61 17.67
C ALA A 216 -8.24 4.92 17.26
N GLN A 217 -8.47 6.04 16.56
CA GLN A 217 -9.81 6.47 16.17
C GLN A 217 -10.37 5.69 14.98
N TYR A 218 -9.58 5.48 13.93
CA TYR A 218 -10.08 4.95 12.65
C TYR A 218 -9.63 3.52 12.35
N CYS A 219 -8.43 3.16 12.78
CA CYS A 219 -7.83 1.87 12.44
C CYS A 219 -8.25 0.75 13.40
N ALA A 220 -8.14 0.98 14.72
CA ALA A 220 -8.39 -0.04 15.73
C ALA A 220 -9.81 -0.66 15.66
N PRO A 221 -10.90 0.11 15.46
CA PRO A 221 -12.23 -0.45 15.28
C PRO A 221 -12.37 -1.33 14.03
N LEU A 222 -11.73 -0.96 12.92
CA LEU A 222 -11.76 -1.75 11.69
C LEU A 222 -10.96 -3.05 11.83
N PHE A 223 -9.79 -2.99 12.46
CA PHE A 223 -8.96 -4.17 12.76
C PHE A 223 -9.72 -5.19 13.61
N GLU A 224 -10.43 -4.73 14.64
CA GLU A 224 -11.23 -5.62 15.48
C GLU A 224 -12.32 -6.32 14.67
N LYS A 225 -13.11 -5.55 13.90
CA LYS A 225 -14.14 -6.12 13.01
C LYS A 225 -13.57 -7.11 11.99
N ALA A 226 -12.43 -6.77 11.38
CA ALA A 226 -11.77 -7.62 10.40
C ALA A 226 -11.28 -8.94 11.03
N ARG A 227 -10.68 -8.87 12.22
CA ARG A 227 -10.24 -10.05 12.99
C ARG A 227 -11.40 -10.93 13.40
N GLU A 228 -12.46 -10.35 13.97
CA GLU A 228 -13.66 -11.08 14.36
C GLU A 228 -14.29 -11.80 13.17
N ARG A 229 -14.44 -11.13 12.02
CA ARG A 229 -14.97 -11.75 10.80
C ARG A 229 -14.07 -12.87 10.28
N THR A 230 -12.75 -12.65 10.27
CA THR A 230 -11.78 -13.67 9.86
C THR A 230 -11.82 -14.89 10.80
N GLN A 231 -11.94 -14.66 12.11
CA GLN A 231 -12.03 -15.73 13.10
C GLN A 231 -13.34 -16.51 13.00
N LYS A 232 -14.48 -15.82 12.87
CA LYS A 232 -15.80 -16.44 12.62
C LYS A 232 -15.76 -17.29 11.34
N LEU A 233 -15.18 -16.77 10.26
CA LEU A 233 -14.98 -17.53 9.02
C LEU A 233 -14.17 -18.80 9.27
N ARG A 234 -13.01 -18.71 9.92
CA ARG A 234 -12.17 -19.89 10.20
C ARG A 234 -12.87 -20.93 11.07
N GLY A 235 -13.62 -20.50 12.09
CA GLY A 235 -14.36 -21.39 12.98
C GLY A 235 -15.55 -22.07 12.30
N ALA A 236 -16.22 -21.41 11.35
CA ALA A 236 -17.38 -21.94 10.65
C ALA A 236 -17.05 -22.56 9.27
N ALA A 237 -15.80 -22.45 8.79
CA ALA A 237 -15.44 -22.78 7.41
C ALA A 237 -15.81 -24.20 6.95
N ALA A 238 -15.85 -25.17 7.87
CA ALA A 238 -16.18 -26.56 7.56
C ALA A 238 -17.69 -26.81 7.41
N THR A 239 -18.54 -25.97 8.01
CA THR A 239 -20.01 -26.13 7.99
C THR A 239 -20.68 -25.19 7.00
N LEU A 240 -19.99 -24.12 6.59
CA LEU A 240 -20.47 -23.20 5.57
C LEU A 240 -20.55 -23.88 4.22
N SER A 241 -21.60 -23.57 3.45
CA SER A 241 -21.59 -23.89 2.03
C SER A 241 -20.41 -23.18 1.35
N LYS A 242 -19.97 -23.71 0.20
CA LYS A 242 -18.89 -23.10 -0.58
C LYS A 242 -19.14 -21.61 -0.89
N ASN A 243 -20.41 -21.26 -1.07
CA ASN A 243 -20.84 -19.91 -1.39
C ASN A 243 -20.79 -19.00 -0.17
N ASP A 244 -21.33 -19.45 0.97
CA ASP A 244 -21.31 -18.64 2.19
C ASP A 244 -19.87 -18.41 2.68
N LYS A 245 -19.00 -19.42 2.49
CA LYS A 245 -17.57 -19.29 2.75
C LYS A 245 -16.93 -18.23 1.86
N HIS A 246 -17.19 -18.26 0.55
CA HIS A 246 -16.70 -17.25 -0.39
C HIS A 246 -17.19 -15.84 -0.01
N ASP A 247 -18.48 -15.70 0.28
CA ASP A 247 -19.10 -14.44 0.66
C ASP A 247 -18.51 -13.86 1.95
N ALA A 248 -18.31 -14.71 2.96
CA ALA A 248 -17.65 -14.35 4.21
C ALA A 248 -16.17 -13.97 4.01
N GLN A 249 -15.45 -14.65 3.10
CA GLN A 249 -14.08 -14.27 2.70
C GLN A 249 -14.05 -12.88 2.06
N MET A 250 -15.00 -12.56 1.16
CA MET A 250 -15.08 -11.23 0.53
C MET A 250 -15.28 -10.13 1.58
N VAL A 251 -16.22 -10.32 2.51
CA VAL A 251 -16.48 -9.36 3.58
C VAL A 251 -15.25 -9.16 4.48
N ALA A 252 -14.60 -10.25 4.89
CA ALA A 252 -13.40 -10.17 5.72
C ALA A 252 -12.24 -9.48 4.99
N GLU A 253 -12.04 -9.79 3.71
CA GLU A 253 -11.02 -9.15 2.86
C GLU A 253 -11.30 -7.65 2.68
N THR A 254 -12.58 -7.28 2.48
CA THR A 254 -12.98 -5.87 2.39
C THR A 254 -12.65 -5.11 3.66
N LEU A 255 -12.94 -5.65 4.85
CA LEU A 255 -12.60 -4.97 6.10
C LEU A 255 -11.08 -4.77 6.28
N TRP A 256 -10.26 -5.75 5.87
CA TRP A 256 -8.80 -5.61 5.90
C TRP A 256 -8.30 -4.57 4.89
N ARG A 257 -8.92 -4.47 3.71
CA ARG A 257 -8.56 -3.47 2.70
C ARG A 257 -9.05 -2.07 3.07
N ASP A 258 -10.22 -1.96 3.69
CA ASP A 258 -10.71 -0.69 4.26
C ASP A 258 -9.77 -0.21 5.37
N ALA A 259 -9.30 -1.13 6.22
CA ALA A 259 -8.29 -0.81 7.22
C ALA A 259 -6.97 -0.37 6.56
N LEU A 260 -6.49 -1.08 5.54
CA LEU A 260 -5.29 -0.69 4.78
C LEU A 260 -5.40 0.75 4.22
N ALA A 261 -6.56 1.14 3.71
CA ALA A 261 -6.80 2.47 3.16
C ALA A 261 -6.86 3.57 4.24
N GLN A 262 -7.39 3.27 5.43
CA GLN A 262 -7.60 4.28 6.48
C GLN A 262 -6.46 4.38 7.50
N CYS A 263 -5.74 3.30 7.77
CA CYS A 263 -4.67 3.27 8.76
C CYS A 263 -3.41 4.01 8.27
N ARG A 264 -2.67 4.61 9.19
CA ARG A 264 -1.39 5.30 8.91
C ARG A 264 -0.20 4.50 9.44
N GLY A 265 0.87 4.47 8.66
CA GLY A 265 2.14 3.83 9.00
C GLY A 265 2.36 2.48 8.35
N ALA A 266 3.58 2.27 7.86
CA ALA A 266 3.97 1.10 7.11
C ALA A 266 3.67 -0.21 7.86
N ALA A 267 4.05 -0.32 9.13
CA ALA A 267 3.84 -1.55 9.90
C ALA A 267 2.36 -1.94 10.06
N VAL A 268 1.48 -0.96 10.32
CA VAL A 268 0.04 -1.22 10.48
C VAL A 268 -0.60 -1.56 9.13
N GLN A 269 -0.23 -0.82 8.08
CA GLN A 269 -0.69 -1.08 6.72
C GLN A 269 -0.24 -2.47 6.22
N GLU A 270 1.00 -2.86 6.51
CA GLU A 270 1.53 -4.18 6.14
C GLU A 270 0.74 -5.32 6.78
N ILE A 271 0.37 -5.19 8.07
CA ILE A 271 -0.49 -6.19 8.73
C ILE A 271 -1.83 -6.31 8.00
N ALA A 272 -2.46 -5.19 7.65
CA ALA A 272 -3.74 -5.20 6.94
C ALA A 272 -3.62 -5.83 5.54
N ALA A 273 -2.59 -5.44 4.78
CA ALA A 273 -2.31 -5.98 3.45
C ALA A 273 -2.05 -7.50 3.50
N ASN A 274 -1.25 -7.97 4.45
CA ASN A 274 -0.92 -9.39 4.58
C ASN A 274 -2.15 -10.26 4.87
N ASN A 275 -3.05 -9.78 5.74
CA ASN A 275 -4.30 -10.48 6.03
C ASN A 275 -5.27 -10.47 4.84
N ALA A 276 -5.42 -9.33 4.15
CA ALA A 276 -6.22 -9.25 2.93
C ALA A 276 -5.69 -10.20 1.83
N ASN A 277 -4.38 -10.21 1.60
CA ASN A 277 -3.75 -11.04 0.59
C ASN A 277 -3.81 -12.54 0.94
N ALA A 278 -3.79 -12.89 2.23
CA ALA A 278 -4.02 -14.27 2.66
C ALA A 278 -5.43 -14.74 2.29
N LEU A 279 -6.45 -13.94 2.58
CA LEU A 279 -7.83 -14.24 2.19
C LEU A 279 -8.00 -14.31 0.67
N ALA A 280 -7.36 -13.40 -0.07
CA ALA A 280 -7.39 -13.40 -1.53
C ALA A 280 -6.83 -14.72 -2.11
N ARG A 281 -5.69 -15.21 -1.61
CA ARG A 281 -5.08 -16.48 -2.05
C ARG A 281 -5.98 -17.67 -1.76
N GLU A 282 -6.61 -17.71 -0.58
CA GLU A 282 -7.55 -18.79 -0.23
C GLU A 282 -8.80 -18.79 -1.09
N ARG A 283 -9.30 -17.58 -1.42
CA ARG A 283 -10.55 -17.37 -2.14
C ARG A 283 -10.39 -17.60 -3.65
N GLY A 284 -9.23 -17.26 -4.22
CA GLY A 284 -8.87 -17.53 -5.61
C GLY A 284 -9.76 -16.85 -6.65
N THR A 285 -10.49 -15.78 -6.29
CA THR A 285 -11.33 -14.97 -7.17
C THR A 285 -10.84 -13.51 -7.14
N PRO A 286 -11.24 -12.66 -8.09
CA PRO A 286 -10.95 -11.22 -8.07
C PRO A 286 -11.67 -10.55 -6.90
N TRP A 287 -11.04 -9.57 -6.25
CA TRP A 287 -11.67 -8.90 -5.11
C TRP A 287 -12.62 -7.81 -5.59
N VAL A 288 -13.80 -7.79 -4.98
CA VAL A 288 -14.86 -6.82 -5.21
C VAL A 288 -15.39 -6.46 -3.82
N PRO A 289 -15.32 -5.19 -3.40
CA PRO A 289 -15.76 -4.80 -2.08
C PRO A 289 -17.16 -5.31 -1.78
N ARG A 290 -17.27 -6.00 -0.65
CA ARG A 290 -18.55 -6.45 -0.14
C ARG A 290 -18.69 -5.93 1.27
N MET A 291 -19.69 -5.09 1.49
CA MET A 291 -20.00 -4.61 2.82
C MET A 291 -20.42 -5.79 3.70
N ALA A 292 -19.98 -5.79 4.95
CA ALA A 292 -20.54 -6.70 5.93
C ALA A 292 -22.04 -6.43 6.02
N PRO A 293 -22.89 -7.47 6.09
CA PRO A 293 -24.28 -7.30 6.46
C PRO A 293 -24.33 -6.49 7.75
N VAL A 294 -25.19 -5.48 7.80
CA VAL A 294 -25.48 -4.78 9.06
C VAL A 294 -26.07 -5.85 9.98
N GLU A 295 -25.32 -6.29 10.99
CA GLU A 295 -25.90 -7.09 12.06
C GLU A 295 -26.91 -6.17 12.72
N SER A 296 -28.20 -6.38 12.41
CA SER A 296 -29.29 -5.77 13.14
C SER A 296 -29.11 -6.21 14.58
N ALA A 297 -28.59 -5.30 15.43
CA ALA A 297 -28.64 -5.47 16.86
C ALA A 297 -30.09 -5.83 17.19
N GLY A 298 -30.29 -7.02 17.75
CA GLY A 298 -31.62 -7.52 18.08
C GLY A 298 -32.28 -6.59 19.09
N LEU A 299 -33.04 -5.62 18.59
CA LEU A 299 -34.15 -5.04 19.31
C LEU A 299 -35.29 -6.04 19.14
N GLN A 300 -35.46 -6.88 20.15
CA GLN A 300 -36.72 -7.59 20.35
C GLN A 300 -37.82 -6.53 20.38
N ALA A 301 -38.66 -6.53 19.34
CA ALA A 301 -39.87 -5.75 19.30
C ALA A 301 -40.87 -6.42 20.25
N ASP A 302 -40.91 -5.94 21.50
CA ASP A 302 -42.08 -6.14 22.34
C ASP A 302 -43.24 -5.37 21.72
N ALA A 303 -44.20 -6.13 21.21
CA ALA A 303 -45.49 -5.64 20.79
C ALA A 303 -46.28 -5.24 22.03
N SER A 304 -46.52 -3.93 22.22
CA SER A 304 -47.74 -3.34 22.82
C SER A 304 -47.58 -1.83 22.95
N GLY A 305 -48.55 -1.07 22.42
CA GLY A 305 -48.72 0.34 22.80
C GLY A 305 -49.18 1.26 21.68
N VAL A 306 -50.49 1.23 21.42
CA VAL A 306 -51.23 2.25 20.66
C VAL A 306 -51.06 3.62 21.31
N ALA A 307 -50.74 4.66 20.52
CA ALA A 307 -51.18 6.03 20.78
C ALA A 307 -51.15 6.87 19.50
N THR A 308 -52.35 7.20 19.03
CA THR A 308 -52.68 8.16 17.99
C THR A 308 -52.40 9.60 18.41
N SER A 309 -51.73 10.39 17.56
CA SER A 309 -52.06 11.82 17.43
C SER A 309 -51.53 12.39 16.11
N LYS A 310 -52.47 12.86 15.27
CA LYS A 310 -52.22 13.78 14.15
C LYS A 310 -51.96 15.18 14.69
N PRO A 311 -51.19 16.02 13.97
CA PRO A 311 -51.49 17.44 13.91
C PRO A 311 -51.79 17.89 12.47
N VAL A 312 -53.05 18.27 12.31
CA VAL A 312 -53.60 19.46 11.64
C VAL A 312 -52.65 20.29 10.77
N ILE A 313 -53.01 20.37 9.48
CA ILE A 313 -52.57 21.36 8.51
C ILE A 313 -53.30 22.67 8.82
N SER A 314 -52.57 23.79 8.94
CA SER A 314 -53.17 25.13 8.88
C SER A 314 -52.44 25.94 7.82
N ALA A 315 -53.17 26.26 6.75
CA ALA A 315 -52.71 27.06 5.63
C ALA A 315 -52.81 28.55 5.98
N LEU A 316 -51.73 29.29 5.74
CA LEU A 316 -51.79 30.74 5.53
C LEU A 316 -51.00 31.08 4.27
N ALA A 317 -51.70 31.64 3.28
CA ALA A 317 -51.13 32.18 2.06
C ALA A 317 -50.48 33.55 2.32
N PRO A 318 -49.31 33.86 1.73
CA PRO A 318 -48.81 35.22 1.61
C PRO A 318 -49.14 35.84 0.23
N PRO A 319 -49.12 37.18 0.13
CA PRO A 319 -49.54 37.91 -1.06
C PRO A 319 -48.49 37.93 -2.18
N ALA A 320 -48.97 38.26 -3.38
CA ALA A 320 -48.29 38.28 -4.67
C ALA A 320 -46.92 38.98 -4.67
N ALA A 321 -45.99 38.36 -5.40
CA ALA A 321 -44.72 38.93 -5.80
C ALA A 321 -44.89 39.83 -7.03
N ASP A 322 -44.17 40.94 -7.06
CA ASP A 322 -43.72 41.57 -8.30
C ASP A 322 -42.20 41.32 -8.44
N VAL A 323 -41.83 40.59 -9.49
CA VAL A 323 -40.44 40.46 -9.98
C VAL A 323 -40.43 40.90 -11.44
N PRO A 324 -39.42 41.66 -11.91
CA PRO A 324 -39.33 42.08 -13.30
C PRO A 324 -38.96 40.90 -14.21
N ALA A 325 -39.56 40.90 -15.40
CA ALA A 325 -39.33 39.93 -16.45
C ALA A 325 -37.90 39.96 -17.00
N LEU A 326 -37.30 38.78 -17.19
CA LEU A 326 -36.14 38.57 -18.07
C LEU A 326 -36.49 37.52 -19.14
N VAL A 327 -36.73 38.09 -20.32
CA VAL A 327 -36.55 37.65 -21.73
C VAL A 327 -36.30 36.14 -22.00
N PRO A 328 -37.08 35.53 -22.93
CA PRO A 328 -36.85 34.17 -23.38
C PRO A 328 -35.68 34.09 -24.37
N ALA A 329 -34.82 33.08 -24.19
CA ALA A 329 -33.79 32.74 -25.16
C ALA A 329 -34.38 32.04 -26.39
N ASP A 330 -33.79 32.44 -27.52
CA ASP A 330 -34.22 32.30 -28.89
C ASP A 330 -34.24 30.85 -29.42
N LYS A 331 -35.17 30.58 -30.34
CA LYS A 331 -35.20 29.36 -31.14
C LYS A 331 -34.27 29.57 -32.34
N GLY A 332 -33.11 28.92 -32.34
CA GLY A 332 -32.20 28.96 -33.48
C GLY A 332 -31.27 27.76 -33.58
N ALA A 333 -31.43 27.02 -34.70
CA ALA A 333 -30.53 26.02 -35.26
C ALA A 333 -30.41 24.67 -34.52
N ALA A 334 -31.28 23.74 -34.92
CA ALA A 334 -31.00 22.32 -34.86
C ALA A 334 -29.68 22.02 -35.62
N ARG A 335 -28.61 21.71 -34.89
CA ARG A 335 -27.50 20.91 -35.40
C ARG A 335 -27.77 19.48 -34.99
N SER A 336 -28.11 18.63 -35.95
CA SER A 336 -28.18 17.20 -35.77
C SER A 336 -26.79 16.69 -35.38
N PHE A 337 -26.63 16.21 -34.15
CA PHE A 337 -25.59 15.24 -33.87
C PHE A 337 -26.14 13.88 -34.28
N ALA A 338 -25.66 13.42 -35.43
CA ALA A 338 -25.97 12.12 -35.99
C ALA A 338 -25.62 11.03 -34.98
N SER A 339 -26.57 10.13 -34.78
CA SER A 339 -26.39 8.81 -34.22
C SER A 339 -25.25 8.10 -34.94
N VAL A 340 -24.16 7.83 -34.22
CA VAL A 340 -23.14 6.89 -34.69
C VAL A 340 -23.75 5.49 -34.56
N ALA A 341 -24.36 5.04 -35.64
CA ALA A 341 -24.75 3.65 -35.83
C ALA A 341 -23.48 2.79 -35.90
N VAL A 342 -23.34 1.86 -34.97
CA VAL A 342 -22.37 0.76 -35.09
C VAL A 342 -22.85 -0.12 -36.23
N GLN A 343 -22.24 0.06 -37.40
CA GLN A 343 -22.37 -0.87 -38.51
C GLN A 343 -21.69 -2.19 -38.13
N ALA A 344 -22.45 -3.28 -38.21
CA ALA A 344 -21.91 -4.62 -38.31
C ALA A 344 -21.06 -4.72 -39.60
N PRO A 345 -19.85 -5.31 -39.57
CA PRO A 345 -19.18 -5.66 -40.81
C PRO A 345 -19.71 -7.00 -41.30
N SER A 346 -20.46 -6.96 -42.41
CA SER A 346 -20.67 -8.13 -43.26
C SER A 346 -19.56 -8.20 -44.29
N THR A 347 -19.02 -9.41 -44.45
CA THR A 347 -18.33 -9.93 -45.65
C THR A 347 -17.13 -9.15 -46.17
N VAL A 348 -15.92 -9.58 -45.77
CA VAL A 348 -14.72 -9.40 -46.59
C VAL A 348 -14.48 -10.69 -47.36
N ALA A 349 -14.34 -10.50 -48.67
CA ALA A 349 -14.08 -11.50 -49.68
C ALA A 349 -12.86 -12.39 -49.37
N ALA A 350 -12.97 -13.66 -49.76
CA ALA A 350 -11.86 -14.57 -49.88
C ALA A 350 -10.78 -13.98 -50.82
N PRO A 351 -9.49 -13.92 -50.44
CA PRO A 351 -8.44 -13.83 -51.41
C PRO A 351 -8.19 -15.21 -52.00
N MET A 352 -8.03 -15.22 -53.32
CA MET A 352 -7.72 -16.38 -54.14
C MET A 352 -6.47 -17.11 -53.62
N ALA A 353 -6.49 -18.43 -53.80
CA ALA A 353 -5.35 -19.30 -53.62
C ALA A 353 -4.13 -18.78 -54.41
N ALA A 354 -3.16 -18.21 -53.70
CA ALA A 354 -1.81 -18.06 -54.18
C ALA A 354 -1.03 -19.30 -53.70
N THR A 355 -0.76 -20.20 -54.64
CA THR A 355 0.13 -21.35 -54.48
C THR A 355 1.54 -20.83 -54.17
N LEU A 356 1.86 -20.67 -52.89
CA LEU A 356 3.23 -20.44 -52.44
C LEU A 356 3.96 -21.78 -52.44
N VAL A 357 4.77 -21.99 -53.47
CA VAL A 357 5.84 -22.98 -53.51
C VAL A 357 6.74 -22.75 -52.29
N PRO A 358 6.95 -23.73 -51.39
CA PRO A 358 7.92 -23.56 -50.34
C PRO A 358 9.32 -23.66 -50.96
N GLN A 359 10.04 -22.54 -50.99
CA GLN A 359 11.48 -22.57 -51.21
C GLN A 359 12.14 -23.28 -50.04
N THR A 360 12.62 -24.49 -50.29
CA THR A 360 13.49 -25.27 -49.43
C THR A 360 14.81 -24.53 -49.24
N LYS A 361 14.92 -23.71 -48.20
CA LYS A 361 16.22 -23.31 -47.65
C LYS A 361 16.63 -24.41 -46.67
N ALA A 362 17.67 -25.14 -47.06
CA ALA A 362 18.21 -26.29 -46.35
C ALA A 362 18.40 -25.99 -44.85
N MET A 363 17.69 -26.75 -44.01
CA MET A 363 18.09 -26.94 -42.62
C MET A 363 19.36 -27.81 -42.61
N PRO A 364 20.36 -27.51 -41.77
CA PRO A 364 21.49 -28.42 -41.59
C PRO A 364 20.96 -29.75 -41.04
N ASN A 365 21.40 -30.84 -41.68
CA ASN A 365 21.04 -32.24 -41.42
C ASN A 365 20.61 -32.52 -39.97
N LEU A 366 19.34 -32.91 -39.81
CA LEU A 366 18.91 -33.68 -38.65
C LEU A 366 19.75 -34.97 -38.60
N PRO A 367 20.35 -35.33 -37.44
CA PRO A 367 21.03 -36.61 -37.29
C PRO A 367 20.05 -37.77 -37.52
N PRO A 368 20.53 -38.93 -38.00
CA PRO A 368 19.65 -40.03 -38.38
C PRO A 368 18.83 -40.51 -37.18
N GLU A 369 17.56 -40.81 -37.44
CA GLU A 369 16.64 -41.46 -36.52
C GLU A 369 17.29 -42.74 -35.95
N PRO A 370 17.38 -42.92 -34.62
CA PRO A 370 17.80 -44.20 -34.06
C PRO A 370 16.74 -45.25 -34.37
N THR A 371 17.18 -46.36 -34.95
CA THR A 371 16.43 -47.60 -35.17
C THR A 371 15.58 -47.97 -33.95
N ALA A 372 14.28 -48.14 -34.17
CA ALA A 372 13.34 -48.64 -33.19
C ALA A 372 13.66 -50.08 -32.78
N GLU A 373 13.65 -50.36 -31.48
CA GLU A 373 12.85 -51.43 -30.85
C GLU A 373 13.27 -51.63 -29.38
N GLN A 374 12.47 -51.08 -28.47
CA GLN A 374 11.96 -51.81 -27.32
C GLN A 374 10.78 -51.02 -26.73
N PRO A 375 9.52 -51.47 -26.90
CA PRO A 375 8.40 -50.97 -26.12
C PRO A 375 8.58 -51.57 -24.72
N GLY A 376 9.26 -50.84 -23.86
CA GLY A 376 9.55 -51.28 -22.52
C GLY A 376 9.45 -50.08 -21.61
N ASP A 377 8.58 -50.19 -20.62
CA ASP A 377 8.58 -49.39 -19.41
C ASP A 377 10.03 -49.08 -18.98
N VAL A 378 10.52 -47.87 -19.27
CA VAL A 378 11.87 -47.45 -18.90
C VAL A 378 11.75 -46.91 -17.49
N THR A 379 12.46 -47.49 -16.54
CA THR A 379 12.59 -46.93 -15.18
C THR A 379 13.92 -46.20 -15.04
N ALA A 380 13.88 -44.99 -14.48
CA ALA A 380 15.07 -44.23 -14.11
C ALA A 380 14.90 -43.73 -12.67
N GLY A 381 15.57 -44.39 -11.73
CA GLY A 381 15.31 -44.22 -10.31
C GLY A 381 13.85 -44.56 -9.99
N ASP A 382 13.16 -43.65 -9.31
CA ASP A 382 11.74 -43.79 -8.96
C ASP A 382 10.78 -43.22 -10.01
N THR A 383 11.28 -42.87 -11.20
CA THR A 383 10.45 -42.37 -12.31
C THR A 383 10.21 -43.48 -13.34
N ARG A 384 8.94 -43.69 -13.68
CA ARG A 384 8.47 -44.71 -14.61
C ARG A 384 8.05 -44.06 -15.93
N PHE A 385 8.61 -44.52 -17.05
CA PHE A 385 8.34 -44.00 -18.38
C PHE A 385 7.72 -45.09 -19.25
N VAL A 386 6.46 -44.92 -19.62
CA VAL A 386 5.71 -45.86 -20.47
C VAL A 386 5.42 -45.21 -21.81
N GLY A 387 6.00 -45.73 -22.89
CA GLY A 387 5.79 -45.22 -24.24
C GLY A 387 7.03 -45.33 -25.12
N ARG A 388 7.14 -44.44 -26.10
CA ARG A 388 8.28 -44.38 -27.03
C ARG A 388 9.35 -43.46 -26.46
N PHE A 389 9.97 -43.87 -25.35
CA PHE A 389 11.06 -43.15 -24.71
C PHE A 389 12.41 -43.79 -25.01
N TYR A 390 13.44 -42.97 -25.19
CA TYR A 390 14.81 -43.40 -25.42
C TYR A 390 15.79 -42.48 -24.67
N ARG A 391 16.96 -43.01 -24.30
CA ARG A 391 18.04 -42.19 -23.73
C ARG A 391 18.76 -41.44 -24.84
N ASP A 392 19.03 -40.16 -24.63
CA ASP A 392 19.74 -39.34 -25.59
C ASP A 392 21.23 -39.73 -25.68
N ALA A 393 21.79 -39.73 -26.89
CA ALA A 393 23.21 -40.04 -27.08
C ALA A 393 24.09 -39.01 -26.37
N ASN A 394 25.00 -39.49 -25.51
CA ASN A 394 25.94 -38.70 -24.71
C ASN A 394 25.32 -37.78 -23.63
N ALA A 395 24.05 -38.00 -23.26
CA ALA A 395 23.42 -37.28 -22.15
C ALA A 395 22.74 -38.25 -21.17
N THR A 396 22.60 -37.83 -19.91
CA THR A 396 21.81 -38.55 -18.90
C THR A 396 20.30 -38.35 -19.05
N THR A 397 19.88 -37.69 -20.14
CA THR A 397 18.51 -37.28 -20.40
C THR A 397 17.72 -38.30 -21.21
N ILE A 398 16.40 -38.23 -21.11
CA ILE A 398 15.44 -39.06 -21.83
C ILE A 398 14.64 -38.16 -22.77
N SER A 399 14.46 -38.60 -24.00
CA SER A 399 13.58 -38.00 -24.99
C SER A 399 12.53 -39.01 -25.44
N GLY A 400 11.43 -38.52 -26.00
CA GLY A 400 10.37 -39.37 -26.55
C GLY A 400 8.98 -38.91 -26.13
N SER A 401 8.00 -39.78 -26.32
CA SER A 401 6.60 -39.49 -26.03
C SER A 401 5.91 -40.64 -25.32
N GLY A 402 5.07 -40.32 -24.35
CA GLY A 402 4.31 -41.30 -23.59
C GLY A 402 3.93 -40.78 -22.21
N THR A 403 3.65 -41.71 -21.30
CA THR A 403 3.29 -41.43 -19.91
C THR A 403 4.51 -41.52 -19.00
N ILE A 404 4.70 -40.52 -18.15
CA ILE A 404 5.73 -40.44 -17.13
C ILE A 404 5.02 -40.42 -15.78
N THR A 405 5.41 -41.28 -14.86
CA THR A 405 4.91 -41.30 -13.48
C THR A 405 6.07 -41.14 -12.53
N TRP A 406 5.99 -40.13 -11.65
CA TRP A 406 7.01 -39.86 -10.64
C TRP A 406 6.63 -40.48 -9.29
N ALA A 407 7.63 -40.65 -8.41
CA ALA A 407 7.44 -41.10 -7.03
C ALA A 407 6.47 -40.22 -6.23
N SER A 408 6.39 -38.93 -6.58
CA SER A 408 5.45 -37.97 -5.99
C SER A 408 3.98 -38.34 -6.24
N GLY A 409 3.70 -39.22 -7.22
CA GLY A 409 2.37 -39.50 -7.73
C GLY A 409 1.95 -38.59 -8.89
N ASP A 410 2.83 -37.66 -9.31
CA ASP A 410 2.58 -36.84 -10.50
C ASP A 410 2.58 -37.73 -11.75
N VAL A 411 1.73 -37.41 -12.71
CA VAL A 411 1.61 -38.13 -13.99
C VAL A 411 1.61 -37.12 -15.14
N PHE A 412 2.56 -37.25 -16.06
CA PHE A 412 2.59 -36.48 -17.29
C PHE A 412 2.38 -37.39 -18.50
N GLU A 413 1.63 -36.92 -19.48
CA GLU A 413 1.43 -37.57 -20.76
C GLU A 413 1.74 -36.56 -21.85
N GLY A 414 2.75 -36.82 -22.67
CA GLY A 414 3.15 -35.89 -23.72
C GLY A 414 4.55 -36.16 -24.24
N THR A 415 5.13 -35.15 -24.88
CA THR A 415 6.47 -35.22 -25.46
C THR A 415 7.52 -34.62 -24.53
N MET A 416 8.66 -35.27 -24.47
CA MET A 416 9.84 -34.83 -23.74
C MET A 416 11.04 -34.81 -24.69
N VAL A 417 11.82 -33.72 -24.64
CA VAL A 417 13.01 -33.53 -25.44
C VAL A 417 14.15 -33.15 -24.53
N ARG A 418 15.20 -33.96 -24.50
CA ARG A 418 16.38 -33.79 -23.64
C ARG A 418 16.01 -33.59 -22.17
N GLY A 419 15.12 -34.45 -21.67
CA GLY A 419 14.65 -34.44 -20.29
C GLY A 419 13.65 -33.33 -19.95
N LYS A 420 13.22 -32.52 -20.92
CA LYS A 420 12.25 -31.44 -20.69
C LYS A 420 10.96 -31.61 -21.48
N ARG A 421 9.81 -31.35 -20.86
CA ARG A 421 8.48 -31.37 -21.49
C ARG A 421 8.39 -30.30 -22.58
N GLN A 422 7.83 -30.68 -23.72
CA GLN A 422 7.74 -29.87 -24.93
C GLN A 422 6.47 -30.19 -25.71
N GLY A 423 5.93 -29.20 -26.42
CA GLY A 423 4.75 -29.35 -27.28
C GLY A 423 3.48 -29.61 -26.47
N GLN A 424 2.53 -30.33 -27.04
CA GLN A 424 1.28 -30.63 -26.36
C GLN A 424 1.47 -31.72 -25.29
N GLY A 425 0.88 -31.52 -24.12
CA GLY A 425 0.92 -32.51 -23.05
C GLY A 425 -0.03 -32.22 -21.89
N THR A 426 -0.37 -33.27 -21.16
CA THR A 426 -1.21 -33.25 -19.97
C THR A 426 -0.38 -33.61 -18.76
N ILE A 427 -0.51 -32.84 -17.67
CA ILE A 427 0.01 -33.24 -16.36
C ILE A 427 -1.12 -33.28 -15.35
N LYS A 428 -1.11 -34.30 -14.49
CA LYS A 428 -1.93 -34.43 -13.30
C LYS A 428 -0.98 -34.47 -12.12
N TRP A 429 -1.07 -33.48 -11.26
CA TRP A 429 -0.27 -33.41 -10.05
C TRP A 429 -0.94 -34.19 -8.92
N ALA A 430 -0.15 -34.73 -7.99
CA ALA A 430 -0.65 -35.48 -6.84
C ALA A 430 -1.56 -34.65 -5.91
N ASN A 431 -1.42 -33.31 -5.93
CA ASN A 431 -2.29 -32.38 -5.20
C ASN A 431 -3.68 -32.19 -5.84
N GLY A 432 -3.97 -32.86 -6.96
CA GLY A 432 -5.25 -32.78 -7.68
C GLY A 432 -5.32 -31.69 -8.75
N GLN A 433 -4.30 -30.84 -8.88
CA GLN A 433 -4.18 -29.91 -10.00
C GLN A 433 -4.02 -30.70 -11.32
N HIS A 434 -4.53 -30.18 -12.43
CA HIS A 434 -4.23 -30.74 -13.74
C HIS A 434 -4.12 -29.66 -14.81
N TYR A 435 -3.26 -29.89 -15.79
CA TYR A 435 -3.07 -29.00 -16.93
C TYR A 435 -3.05 -29.81 -18.23
N THR A 436 -3.62 -29.27 -19.29
CA THR A 436 -3.51 -29.80 -20.66
C THR A 436 -3.29 -28.62 -21.61
N GLY A 437 -2.20 -28.63 -22.36
CA GLY A 437 -1.89 -27.57 -23.32
C GLY A 437 -0.43 -27.58 -23.77
N ASP A 438 0.05 -26.42 -24.22
CA ASP A 438 1.41 -26.25 -24.70
C ASP A 438 2.45 -26.27 -23.56
N TRP A 439 3.57 -26.91 -23.83
CA TRP A 439 4.75 -26.96 -22.98
C TRP A 439 5.95 -26.42 -23.75
N ALA A 440 6.74 -25.60 -23.08
CA ALA A 440 8.04 -25.19 -23.57
C ALA A 440 9.06 -25.30 -22.45
N GLN A 441 10.10 -26.12 -22.64
CA GLN A 441 11.21 -26.23 -21.69
C GLN A 441 10.75 -26.50 -20.24
N ASP A 442 9.88 -27.50 -20.05
CA ASP A 442 9.26 -27.85 -18.76
C ASP A 442 8.27 -26.84 -18.18
N ARG A 443 7.91 -25.80 -18.93
CA ARG A 443 6.99 -24.77 -18.46
C ARG A 443 5.67 -24.85 -19.23
N PRO A 444 4.52 -24.90 -18.54
CA PRO A 444 3.23 -24.74 -19.21
C PRO A 444 3.18 -23.35 -19.82
N THR A 445 2.94 -23.25 -21.11
CA THR A 445 2.86 -21.98 -21.83
C THR A 445 1.78 -22.05 -22.91
N GLY A 446 1.66 -21.03 -23.76
CA GLY A 446 0.71 -21.04 -24.87
C GLY A 446 -0.73 -21.21 -24.41
N HIS A 447 -1.55 -21.87 -25.23
CA HIS A 447 -2.94 -22.11 -24.90
C HIS A 447 -3.09 -23.42 -24.11
N GLY A 448 -3.90 -23.40 -23.06
CA GLY A 448 -4.19 -24.60 -22.30
C GLY A 448 -5.33 -24.46 -21.31
N LYS A 449 -5.75 -25.63 -20.81
CA LYS A 449 -6.75 -25.78 -19.77
C LYS A 449 -6.08 -26.15 -18.47
N MET A 450 -6.33 -25.38 -17.42
CA MET A 450 -5.78 -25.57 -16.09
C MET A 450 -6.90 -25.73 -15.06
N ARG A 451 -6.90 -26.84 -14.34
CA ARG A 451 -7.70 -27.04 -13.13
C ARG A 451 -6.81 -26.86 -11.94
N PHE A 452 -7.04 -25.80 -11.20
CA PHE A 452 -6.31 -25.51 -9.97
C PHE A 452 -6.78 -26.40 -8.82
N ALA A 453 -5.88 -26.71 -7.89
CA ALA A 453 -6.19 -27.50 -6.69
C ALA A 453 -7.26 -26.83 -5.80
N ASN A 454 -7.44 -25.51 -5.90
CA ASN A 454 -8.45 -24.76 -5.15
C ASN A 454 -9.88 -24.90 -5.71
N GLY A 455 -10.07 -25.60 -6.84
CA GLY A 455 -11.39 -25.74 -7.44
C GLY A 455 -11.71 -24.76 -8.57
N ASN A 456 -10.77 -23.93 -9.02
CA ASN A 456 -10.92 -23.09 -10.22
C ASN A 456 -10.53 -23.83 -11.51
N ASP A 457 -11.19 -23.47 -12.60
CA ASP A 457 -10.94 -23.96 -13.97
C ASP A 457 -10.58 -22.77 -14.86
N TYR A 458 -9.52 -22.89 -15.65
CA TYR A 458 -9.06 -21.87 -16.57
C TYR A 458 -8.89 -22.45 -17.97
N ASP A 459 -9.28 -21.68 -18.97
CA ASP A 459 -9.09 -21.95 -20.39
C ASP A 459 -8.57 -20.67 -21.06
N GLY A 460 -7.31 -20.67 -21.50
CA GLY A 460 -6.71 -19.46 -22.06
C GLY A 460 -5.20 -19.55 -22.22
N VAL A 461 -4.54 -18.39 -22.24
CA VAL A 461 -3.09 -18.29 -22.41
C VAL A 461 -2.37 -18.36 -21.06
N LEU A 462 -1.34 -19.20 -20.97
CA LEU A 462 -0.47 -19.33 -19.80
C LEU A 462 0.97 -18.95 -20.16
N VAL A 463 1.68 -18.41 -19.16
CA VAL A 463 3.13 -18.24 -19.17
C VAL A 463 3.66 -18.82 -17.87
N ASP A 464 4.56 -19.79 -17.97
CA ASP A 464 5.14 -20.49 -16.82
C ASP A 464 4.11 -21.08 -15.85
N GLY A 465 3.00 -21.60 -16.38
CA GLY A 465 1.90 -22.17 -15.59
C GLY A 465 0.97 -21.14 -14.95
N VAL A 466 1.16 -19.85 -15.23
CA VAL A 466 0.36 -18.75 -14.69
C VAL A 466 -0.50 -18.13 -15.80
N PRO A 467 -1.81 -17.91 -15.58
CA PRO A 467 -2.66 -17.20 -16.54
C PRO A 467 -2.08 -15.84 -16.93
N ASN A 468 -1.89 -15.61 -18.23
CA ASN A 468 -1.27 -14.41 -18.76
C ASN A 468 -1.70 -14.18 -20.22
N GLY A 469 -2.45 -13.13 -20.49
CA GLY A 469 -3.14 -12.87 -21.75
C GLY A 469 -4.64 -13.23 -21.70
N PRO A 470 -5.30 -13.39 -22.85
CA PRO A 470 -6.73 -13.63 -22.90
C PRO A 470 -7.08 -15.02 -22.36
N GLY A 471 -8.18 -15.11 -21.63
CA GLY A 471 -8.71 -16.39 -21.17
C GLY A 471 -10.04 -16.27 -20.44
N ARG A 472 -10.55 -17.43 -20.05
CA ARG A 472 -11.77 -17.59 -19.28
C ARG A 472 -11.47 -18.39 -18.02
N MET A 473 -11.92 -17.88 -16.88
CA MET A 473 -11.82 -18.53 -15.58
C MET A 473 -13.23 -18.83 -15.06
N HIS A 474 -13.48 -20.10 -14.75
CA HIS A 474 -14.63 -20.54 -13.98
C HIS A 474 -14.18 -20.79 -12.56
N TYR A 475 -14.72 -20.00 -11.63
CA TYR A 475 -14.29 -20.08 -10.26
C TYR A 475 -15.04 -21.16 -9.50
N ALA A 476 -14.37 -21.68 -8.48
CA ALA A 476 -14.96 -22.63 -7.55
C ALA A 476 -16.28 -22.08 -6.94
N SER A 477 -16.40 -20.76 -6.73
CA SER A 477 -17.60 -20.08 -6.22
C SER A 477 -18.81 -20.13 -7.17
N GLY A 478 -18.62 -20.49 -8.45
CA GLY A 478 -19.61 -20.38 -9.51
C GLY A 478 -19.58 -19.05 -10.25
N ASP A 479 -18.68 -18.13 -9.86
CA ASP A 479 -18.43 -16.92 -10.63
C ASP A 479 -17.66 -17.25 -11.92
N THR A 480 -17.69 -16.32 -12.89
CA THR A 480 -16.88 -16.43 -14.11
C THR A 480 -16.22 -15.11 -14.44
N PHE A 481 -15.01 -15.18 -14.98
CA PHE A 481 -14.32 -14.06 -15.60
C PHE A 481 -13.90 -14.43 -17.01
N GLU A 482 -14.05 -13.51 -17.95
CA GLU A 482 -13.55 -13.63 -19.31
C GLU A 482 -12.90 -12.30 -19.72
N GLY A 483 -11.62 -12.34 -20.10
CA GLY A 483 -10.87 -11.12 -20.38
C GLY A 483 -9.36 -11.33 -20.37
N GLN A 484 -8.62 -10.25 -20.14
CA GLN A 484 -7.16 -10.29 -20.05
C GLN A 484 -6.70 -10.66 -18.63
N PHE A 485 -5.63 -11.45 -18.56
CA PHE A 485 -4.95 -11.81 -17.32
C PHE A 485 -3.50 -11.33 -17.35
N LYS A 486 -2.95 -11.00 -16.19
CA LYS A 486 -1.52 -10.74 -16.00
C LYS A 486 -1.10 -11.29 -14.64
N GLY A 487 -0.12 -12.20 -14.63
CA GLY A 487 0.37 -12.79 -13.38
C GLY A 487 -0.70 -13.56 -12.60
N GLY A 488 -1.69 -14.14 -13.29
CA GLY A 488 -2.77 -14.91 -12.67
C GLY A 488 -4.00 -14.10 -12.25
N GLU A 489 -3.95 -12.77 -12.36
CA GLU A 489 -5.04 -11.87 -11.99
C GLU A 489 -5.67 -11.21 -13.22
N PRO A 490 -6.96 -10.88 -13.19
CA PRO A 490 -7.58 -10.01 -14.19
C PRO A 490 -6.85 -8.67 -14.35
N ASP A 491 -6.67 -8.27 -15.60
CA ASP A 491 -6.01 -7.02 -15.97
C ASP A 491 -6.69 -6.41 -17.21
N GLN A 492 -6.39 -5.15 -17.50
CA GLN A 492 -6.85 -4.39 -18.67
C GLN A 492 -8.37 -4.31 -18.87
N THR A 493 -9.01 -5.36 -19.40
CA THR A 493 -10.43 -5.41 -19.71
C THR A 493 -11.00 -6.81 -19.52
N GLY A 494 -12.26 -6.90 -19.11
CA GLY A 494 -12.93 -8.18 -18.97
C GLY A 494 -14.35 -8.07 -18.44
N ILE A 495 -15.04 -9.20 -18.51
CA ILE A 495 -16.40 -9.39 -18.04
C ILE A 495 -16.35 -10.32 -16.84
N TYR A 496 -16.86 -9.85 -15.71
CA TYR A 496 -17.06 -10.67 -14.53
C TYR A 496 -18.54 -10.88 -14.29
N VAL A 497 -18.96 -12.14 -14.19
CA VAL A 497 -20.33 -12.53 -13.84
C VAL A 497 -20.27 -13.23 -12.50
N TRP A 498 -20.88 -12.61 -11.49
CA TRP A 498 -21.06 -13.23 -10.19
C TRP A 498 -22.16 -14.29 -10.28
N ARG A 499 -22.10 -15.32 -9.43
CA ARG A 499 -23.09 -16.41 -9.42
C ARG A 499 -24.53 -15.92 -9.24
N ASN A 500 -24.73 -14.77 -8.59
CA ASN A 500 -26.04 -14.17 -8.34
C ASN A 500 -26.62 -13.46 -9.59
N GLY A 501 -25.92 -13.49 -10.72
CA GLY A 501 -26.33 -12.83 -11.96
C GLY A 501 -25.92 -11.36 -12.07
N GLN A 502 -25.29 -10.79 -11.03
CA GLN A 502 -24.62 -9.50 -11.16
C GLN A 502 -23.52 -9.62 -12.23
N ARG A 503 -23.26 -8.55 -12.97
CA ARG A 503 -22.28 -8.52 -14.04
C ARG A 503 -21.55 -7.18 -14.10
N TYR A 504 -20.24 -7.24 -14.31
CA TYR A 504 -19.39 -6.08 -14.59
C TYR A 504 -18.74 -6.29 -15.93
N GLU A 505 -18.70 -5.24 -16.74
CA GLU A 505 -17.95 -5.18 -17.98
C GLU A 505 -17.18 -3.88 -18.04
N GLY A 506 -15.87 -3.98 -18.21
CA GLY A 506 -15.05 -2.79 -18.26
C GLY A 506 -13.59 -3.07 -17.91
N PRO A 507 -12.85 -2.02 -17.57
CA PRO A 507 -11.43 -2.11 -17.28
C PRO A 507 -11.12 -2.76 -15.92
N TRP A 508 -9.99 -3.46 -15.89
CA TRP A 508 -9.47 -4.15 -14.71
C TRP A 508 -8.04 -3.70 -14.42
N GLN A 509 -7.71 -3.59 -13.13
CA GLN A 509 -6.36 -3.28 -12.67
C GLN A 509 -6.10 -4.02 -11.36
N ASN A 510 -4.98 -4.76 -11.27
CA ASN A 510 -4.59 -5.52 -10.08
C ASN A 510 -5.72 -6.44 -9.54
N GLY A 511 -6.40 -7.14 -10.45
CA GLY A 511 -7.50 -8.04 -10.11
C GLY A 511 -8.78 -7.34 -9.65
N ARG A 512 -8.96 -6.05 -9.95
CA ARG A 512 -10.14 -5.26 -9.54
C ARG A 512 -10.77 -4.49 -10.70
N PRO A 513 -12.10 -4.32 -10.71
CA PRO A 513 -12.75 -3.37 -11.62
C PRO A 513 -12.26 -1.95 -11.35
N ASN A 514 -11.71 -1.27 -12.36
CA ASN A 514 -11.16 0.07 -12.19
C ASN A 514 -11.18 0.86 -13.51
N GLY A 515 -11.92 1.96 -13.55
CA GLY A 515 -12.13 2.81 -14.72
C GLY A 515 -13.60 2.86 -15.16
N VAL A 516 -13.87 3.33 -16.38
CA VAL A 516 -15.25 3.47 -16.89
C VAL A 516 -15.80 2.13 -17.37
N GLY A 517 -16.89 1.66 -16.75
CA GLY A 517 -17.50 0.37 -17.07
C GLY A 517 -19.00 0.32 -16.79
N GLN A 518 -19.58 -0.84 -17.04
CA GLN A 518 -21.00 -1.13 -16.86
C GLN A 518 -21.20 -2.16 -15.75
N LEU A 519 -22.07 -1.86 -14.80
CA LEU A 519 -22.52 -2.76 -13.74
C LEU A 519 -24.00 -3.08 -13.93
N LYS A 520 -24.34 -4.36 -14.02
CA LYS A 520 -25.72 -4.85 -13.90
C LYS A 520 -25.85 -5.55 -12.56
N PHE A 521 -26.66 -5.00 -11.67
CA PHE A 521 -26.88 -5.52 -10.33
C PHE A 521 -27.88 -6.68 -10.36
N ALA A 522 -27.76 -7.59 -9.38
CA ALA A 522 -28.66 -8.75 -9.26
C ALA A 522 -30.14 -8.34 -9.02
N ASN A 523 -30.37 -7.15 -8.46
CA ASN A 523 -31.72 -6.58 -8.26
C ASN A 523 -32.34 -5.97 -9.54
N GLY A 524 -31.61 -5.99 -10.67
CA GLY A 524 -32.06 -5.42 -11.95
C GLY A 524 -31.59 -3.99 -12.21
N ASN A 525 -31.02 -3.29 -11.22
CA ASN A 525 -30.43 -1.98 -11.44
C ASN A 525 -29.26 -2.07 -12.42
N GLN A 526 -28.98 -1.00 -13.14
CA GLN A 526 -27.87 -0.89 -14.08
C GLN A 526 -27.12 0.41 -13.81
N TYR A 527 -25.81 0.40 -14.00
CA TYR A 527 -24.95 1.55 -13.82
C TYR A 527 -23.92 1.62 -14.94
N ASP A 528 -23.81 2.80 -15.55
CA ASP A 528 -22.79 3.14 -16.54
C ASP A 528 -21.98 4.32 -15.99
N GLY A 529 -20.67 4.15 -15.79
CA GLY A 529 -19.85 5.24 -15.30
C GLY A 529 -18.51 4.81 -14.74
N GLN A 530 -17.89 5.71 -13.98
CA GLN A 530 -16.61 5.45 -13.33
C GLN A 530 -16.79 4.41 -12.21
N VAL A 531 -15.90 3.42 -12.17
CA VAL A 531 -15.85 2.38 -11.15
C VAL A 531 -14.46 2.41 -10.53
N LEU A 532 -14.41 2.47 -9.20
CA LEU A 532 -13.17 2.38 -8.46
C LEU A 532 -13.26 1.19 -7.52
N ASP A 533 -12.30 0.26 -7.66
CA ASP A 533 -12.26 -0.95 -6.85
C ASP A 533 -13.62 -1.69 -6.85
N GLY A 534 -14.30 -1.83 -7.99
CA GLY A 534 -15.60 -2.53 -8.04
C GLY A 534 -16.82 -1.77 -7.48
N LYS A 535 -16.68 -0.53 -7.00
CA LYS A 535 -17.80 0.33 -6.59
C LYS A 535 -18.03 1.47 -7.60
N PRO A 536 -19.29 1.85 -7.87
CA PRO A 536 -19.59 3.08 -8.59
C PRO A 536 -18.96 4.30 -7.89
N GLN A 537 -18.23 5.11 -8.63
CA GLN A 537 -17.47 6.25 -8.13
C GLN A 537 -17.51 7.38 -9.17
N GLY A 538 -17.39 8.64 -8.77
CA GLY A 538 -17.34 9.77 -9.70
C GLY A 538 -18.62 9.90 -10.54
N GLN A 539 -18.49 10.35 -11.78
CA GLN A 539 -19.65 10.59 -12.65
C GLN A 539 -20.23 9.27 -13.19
N GLY A 540 -21.55 9.12 -13.15
CA GLY A 540 -22.22 7.99 -13.78
C GLY A 540 -23.73 8.12 -13.87
N ARG A 541 -24.34 7.12 -14.51
CA ARG A 541 -25.77 7.00 -14.75
C ARG A 541 -26.25 5.68 -14.15
N MET A 542 -27.14 5.74 -13.17
CA MET A 542 -27.80 4.60 -12.56
C MET A 542 -29.25 4.51 -13.05
N VAL A 543 -29.65 3.36 -13.58
CA VAL A 543 -31.03 3.03 -13.94
C VAL A 543 -31.54 2.02 -12.92
N PHE A 544 -32.62 2.36 -12.23
CA PHE A 544 -33.24 1.47 -11.27
C PHE A 544 -34.13 0.45 -11.99
N ALA A 545 -34.29 -0.75 -11.43
CA ALA A 545 -35.15 -1.79 -12.00
C ALA A 545 -36.61 -1.34 -12.17
N THR A 546 -37.04 -0.39 -11.34
CA THR A 546 -38.34 0.28 -11.35
C THR A 546 -38.48 1.33 -12.45
N GLY A 547 -37.39 1.73 -13.11
CA GLY A 547 -37.37 2.64 -14.26
C GLY A 547 -36.88 4.07 -13.96
N GLU A 548 -36.69 4.43 -12.69
CA GLU A 548 -36.09 5.71 -12.30
C GLU A 548 -34.63 5.78 -12.76
N VAL A 549 -34.14 7.01 -12.91
CA VAL A 549 -32.78 7.25 -13.39
C VAL A 549 -32.11 8.30 -12.52
N TYR A 550 -30.90 7.99 -12.07
CA TYR A 550 -29.98 8.97 -11.47
C TYR A 550 -28.81 9.23 -12.43
N VAL A 551 -28.44 10.49 -12.62
CA VAL A 551 -27.24 10.91 -13.37
C VAL A 551 -26.50 11.95 -12.54
N GLY A 552 -25.27 11.66 -12.15
CA GLY A 552 -24.50 12.59 -11.32
C GLY A 552 -23.26 11.96 -10.69
N GLN A 553 -22.80 12.59 -9.62
CA GLN A 553 -21.64 12.15 -8.85
C GLN A 553 -22.03 11.06 -7.83
N LEU A 554 -21.23 10.00 -7.78
CA LEU A 554 -21.34 8.93 -6.81
C LEU A 554 -20.04 8.81 -6.02
N THR A 555 -20.16 8.47 -4.73
CA THR A 555 -19.04 8.04 -3.90
C THR A 555 -19.43 6.73 -3.22
N GLU A 556 -18.59 5.70 -3.34
CA GLU A 556 -18.83 4.39 -2.70
C GLU A 556 -20.19 3.77 -3.06
N GLY A 557 -20.67 4.01 -4.29
CA GLY A 557 -21.96 3.53 -4.77
C GLY A 557 -23.18 4.38 -4.44
N GLN A 558 -23.03 5.49 -3.71
CA GLN A 558 -24.13 6.37 -3.30
C GLN A 558 -24.06 7.73 -4.01
N PRO A 559 -25.19 8.36 -4.37
CA PRO A 559 -25.23 9.76 -4.78
C PRO A 559 -24.52 10.68 -3.76
N ASP A 560 -23.49 11.39 -4.20
CA ASP A 560 -22.73 12.32 -3.37
C ASP A 560 -22.09 13.39 -4.27
N GLY A 561 -22.47 14.65 -4.08
CA GLY A 561 -22.17 15.76 -4.99
C GLY A 561 -23.36 16.15 -5.87
N LEU A 562 -23.10 16.75 -7.04
CA LEU A 562 -24.18 17.22 -7.92
C LEU A 562 -24.78 16.06 -8.73
N GLY A 563 -26.11 16.03 -8.85
CA GLY A 563 -26.80 15.03 -9.66
C GLY A 563 -28.28 15.33 -9.92
N THR A 564 -28.83 14.60 -10.89
CA THR A 564 -30.22 14.62 -11.29
C THR A 564 -30.86 13.27 -11.03
N PHE A 565 -31.98 13.23 -10.32
CA PHE A 565 -32.83 12.05 -10.18
C PHE A 565 -34.13 12.29 -10.93
N SER A 566 -34.51 11.34 -11.79
CA SER A 566 -35.74 11.36 -12.58
C SER A 566 -36.62 10.19 -12.18
N TRP A 567 -37.83 10.50 -11.70
CA TRP A 567 -38.83 9.51 -11.35
C TRP A 567 -39.61 9.05 -12.57
N THR A 568 -40.14 7.82 -12.53
CA THR A 568 -41.05 7.29 -13.56
C THR A 568 -42.36 8.07 -13.67
N SER A 569 -42.73 8.81 -12.62
CA SER A 569 -43.85 9.77 -12.65
C SER A 569 -43.64 10.90 -13.66
N GLY A 570 -42.38 11.22 -14.00
CA GLY A 570 -41.97 12.39 -14.76
C GLY A 570 -41.46 13.54 -13.88
N ASP A 571 -41.53 13.40 -12.56
CA ASP A 571 -40.90 14.35 -11.64
C ASP A 571 -39.37 14.23 -11.71
N GLN A 572 -38.67 15.31 -11.37
CA GLN A 572 -37.20 15.38 -11.38
C GLN A 572 -36.67 16.21 -10.22
N TYR A 573 -35.47 15.87 -9.76
CA TYR A 573 -34.73 16.65 -8.78
C TYR A 573 -33.32 16.86 -9.32
N VAL A 574 -32.87 18.11 -9.36
CA VAL A 574 -31.53 18.52 -9.80
C VAL A 574 -30.89 19.28 -8.66
N GLY A 575 -29.81 18.76 -8.08
CA GLY A 575 -29.20 19.43 -6.93
C GLY A 575 -28.04 18.67 -6.31
N GLU A 576 -27.68 19.11 -5.11
CA GLU A 576 -26.65 18.47 -4.31
C GLU A 576 -27.17 17.21 -3.58
N TRP A 577 -26.29 16.22 -3.44
CA TRP A 577 -26.52 14.95 -2.78
C TRP A 577 -25.44 14.72 -1.74
N LYS A 578 -25.77 14.03 -0.66
CA LYS A 578 -24.82 13.61 0.36
C LYS A 578 -25.27 12.27 0.94
N MET A 579 -24.41 11.25 0.87
CA MET A 579 -24.71 9.90 1.35
C MET A 579 -26.07 9.37 0.86
N GLY A 580 -26.37 9.59 -0.42
CA GLY A 580 -27.59 9.12 -1.08
C GLY A 580 -28.86 9.93 -0.80
N GLN A 581 -28.78 11.05 -0.08
CA GLN A 581 -29.92 11.91 0.25
C GLN A 581 -29.79 13.27 -0.41
N LYS A 582 -30.91 13.90 -0.77
CA LYS A 582 -30.92 15.29 -1.26
C LYS A 582 -30.38 16.20 -0.15
N HIS A 583 -29.45 17.07 -0.52
CA HIS A 583 -28.78 17.98 0.40
C HIS A 583 -28.51 19.32 -0.32
N GLY A 584 -28.05 20.34 0.40
CA GLY A 584 -27.60 21.60 -0.21
C GLY A 584 -28.65 22.26 -1.10
N LYS A 585 -28.23 22.99 -2.13
CA LYS A 585 -29.15 23.65 -3.07
C LYS A 585 -29.70 22.65 -4.09
N GLY A 586 -30.97 22.78 -4.44
CA GLY A 586 -31.57 21.99 -5.51
C GLY A 586 -32.89 22.51 -6.02
N VAL A 587 -33.27 22.00 -7.18
CA VAL A 587 -34.52 22.29 -7.90
C VAL A 587 -35.31 21.00 -8.04
N PHE A 588 -36.53 20.97 -7.51
CA PHE A 588 -37.50 19.93 -7.79
C PHE A 588 -38.41 20.39 -8.92
N VAL A 589 -38.58 19.59 -9.96
CA VAL A 589 -39.45 19.84 -11.10
C VAL A 589 -40.53 18.78 -11.10
N TRP A 590 -41.79 19.18 -10.99
CA TRP A 590 -42.91 18.25 -11.10
C TRP A 590 -43.18 17.93 -12.57
N LYS A 591 -43.86 16.79 -12.81
CA LYS A 591 -44.35 16.42 -14.15
C LYS A 591 -45.17 17.54 -14.82
N SER A 592 -45.84 18.38 -14.04
CA SER A 592 -46.60 19.54 -14.53
C SER A 592 -45.71 20.62 -15.18
N GLY A 593 -44.39 20.59 -14.93
CA GLY A 593 -43.44 21.63 -15.30
C GLY A 593 -43.25 22.71 -14.24
N GLU A 594 -44.04 22.68 -13.17
CA GLU A 594 -43.81 23.51 -11.99
C GLU A 594 -42.44 23.17 -11.40
N ARG A 595 -41.77 24.16 -10.79
CA ARG A 595 -40.49 23.95 -10.13
C ARG A 595 -40.43 24.64 -8.78
N TRP A 596 -39.71 24.02 -7.85
CA TRP A 596 -39.37 24.57 -6.55
C TRP A 596 -37.86 24.57 -6.41
N GLU A 597 -37.30 25.71 -6.02
CA GLU A 597 -35.88 25.91 -5.81
C GLU A 597 -35.64 26.30 -4.35
N GLY A 598 -34.72 25.61 -3.69
CA GLY A 598 -34.43 25.87 -2.29
C GLY A 598 -33.33 24.96 -1.76
N VAL A 599 -33.25 24.87 -0.43
CA VAL A 599 -32.22 24.09 0.26
C VAL A 599 -32.83 22.80 0.81
N TYR A 600 -32.10 21.69 0.70
CA TYR A 600 -32.43 20.40 1.29
C TYR A 600 -31.46 20.05 2.42
N GLU A 601 -31.97 19.43 3.47
CA GLU A 601 -31.18 18.78 4.51
C GLU A 601 -31.75 17.38 4.75
N ASN A 602 -31.01 16.34 4.36
CA ASN A 602 -31.37 14.93 4.56
C ASN A 602 -32.77 14.63 4.00
N ASP A 603 -32.97 14.94 2.71
CA ASP A 603 -34.23 14.84 1.96
C ASP A 603 -35.35 15.84 2.32
N VAL A 604 -35.19 16.62 3.38
CA VAL A 604 -36.19 17.58 3.87
C VAL A 604 -35.95 18.97 3.26
N GLN A 605 -37.00 19.56 2.68
CA GLN A 605 -36.99 20.96 2.23
C GLN A 605 -36.85 21.90 3.43
N LYS A 606 -35.93 22.86 3.32
CA LYS A 606 -35.75 23.94 4.30
C LYS A 606 -36.25 25.24 3.68
N ASN A 607 -37.10 25.92 4.45
CA ASN A 607 -37.56 27.28 4.17
C ASN A 607 -36.54 28.31 4.63
#